data_AF-A0A6I7Z4S4-F1
#
_entry.id   AF-A0A6I7Z4S4-F1
#
_cell.length_a   1.000
_cell.length_b   1.000
_cell.length_c   1.000
_cell.angle_alpha   90.00
_cell.angle_beta   90.00
_cell.angle_gamma   90.00
#
_symmetry.space_group_name_H-M   'P 1'
#
loop_
_entity.id
_entity.type
_entity.pdbx_description
1 polymer ?
#
loop_
_entity_poly.entity_id
_entity_poly.type
_entity_poly.pdbx_seq_one_letter_code
_entity_poly.pdbx_strand_id
1 'polypeptide(L)'
;METSTEGAVPPEPTAAVTAAVPPASLSPSRAGDFMQCPLLYRFRVIDKLPEKPSEAATRGTLVHAVLERLFDAPATERTVPRAKSLIPAQWDRLRESRPEVVELFADDPEGERLARWLGEAESLVERWFSLEDPTRLEPAERELFVEARLDSGLKLRGIIDRVDVAPTGEVRIVDYKTGKAPRPEYAEGALFQMKFYALVVWRLKGVVPRRLQLVYLGSGDVLTYDPAIADLERVERKLLALWEAIREATETGDWRPRPTKLCGWCDHQAVCPEFGGTPPPYPLPVRAPESGGTEQGRMGPD
;
A
#
# COMPACT_ATOMS: atom_id res chain seq x y z
N MET A 1 2.63 5.70 -69.07
CA MET A 1 1.97 4.56 -68.40
C MET A 1 2.82 4.29 -67.16
N GLU A 2 2.70 5.18 -66.17
CA GLU A 2 3.48 5.13 -64.93
C GLU A 2 2.63 4.39 -63.90
N THR A 3 3.18 3.30 -63.39
CA THR A 3 2.54 2.39 -62.43
C THR A 3 2.72 2.95 -61.02
N SER A 4 1.65 3.50 -60.46
CA SER A 4 1.55 3.81 -59.03
C SER A 4 1.71 2.55 -58.20
N THR A 5 2.69 2.53 -57.31
CA THR A 5 2.88 1.45 -56.32
C THR A 5 2.32 1.93 -55.00
N GLU A 6 1.22 1.32 -54.56
CA GLU A 6 0.54 1.57 -53.30
C GLU A 6 1.43 1.12 -52.13
N GLY A 7 1.85 2.05 -51.28
CA GLY A 7 2.64 1.78 -50.09
C GLY A 7 1.77 1.15 -49.00
N ALA A 8 2.00 -0.13 -48.71
CA ALA A 8 1.38 -0.81 -47.58
C ALA A 8 1.90 -0.22 -46.26
N VAL A 9 0.98 0.26 -45.43
CA VAL A 9 1.26 0.73 -44.06
C VAL A 9 1.57 -0.49 -43.19
N PRO A 10 2.71 -0.52 -42.46
CA PRO A 10 3.03 -1.64 -41.59
C PRO A 10 2.04 -1.69 -40.41
N PRO A 11 1.64 -2.89 -39.95
CA PRO A 11 0.76 -3.02 -38.81
C PRO A 11 1.45 -2.47 -37.55
N GLU A 12 0.71 -1.67 -36.77
CA GLU A 12 1.16 -1.17 -35.47
C GLU A 12 1.56 -2.34 -34.55
N PRO A 13 2.63 -2.19 -33.76
CA PRO A 13 3.06 -3.22 -32.84
C PRO A 13 1.98 -3.45 -31.79
N THR A 14 1.34 -4.61 -31.83
CA THR A 14 0.39 -5.06 -30.82
C THR A 14 1.13 -5.10 -29.49
N ALA A 15 0.73 -4.24 -28.55
CA ALA A 15 1.30 -4.23 -27.20
C ALA A 15 1.21 -5.66 -26.62
N ALA A 16 2.37 -6.25 -26.34
CA ALA A 16 2.45 -7.59 -25.78
C ALA A 16 1.69 -7.62 -24.45
N VAL A 17 0.55 -8.29 -24.42
CA VAL A 17 -0.24 -8.50 -23.20
C VAL A 17 0.59 -9.37 -22.27
N THR A 18 1.22 -8.78 -21.27
CA THR A 18 1.86 -9.56 -20.20
C THR A 18 0.77 -10.35 -19.50
N ALA A 19 0.86 -11.68 -19.54
CA ALA A 19 -0.12 -12.55 -18.89
C ALA A 19 -0.22 -12.18 -17.40
N ALA A 20 -1.44 -11.96 -16.92
CA ALA A 20 -1.67 -11.71 -15.50
C ALA A 20 -1.20 -12.91 -14.67
N VAL A 21 -0.63 -12.63 -13.50
CA VAL A 21 -0.09 -13.66 -12.59
C VAL A 21 -0.89 -13.64 -11.30
N PRO A 22 -1.29 -14.81 -10.76
CA PRO A 22 -1.92 -14.88 -9.44
C PRO A 22 -1.07 -14.21 -8.36
N PRO A 23 -1.69 -13.59 -7.33
CA PRO A 23 -0.94 -13.02 -6.24
C PRO A 23 -0.10 -14.10 -5.55
N ALA A 24 1.18 -13.81 -5.29
CA ALA A 24 2.12 -14.72 -4.64
C ALA A 24 2.53 -14.25 -3.22
N SER A 25 2.05 -13.08 -2.81
CA SER A 25 2.36 -12.49 -1.50
C SER A 25 1.29 -11.52 -1.04
N LEU A 26 1.24 -11.32 0.28
CA LEU A 26 0.37 -10.36 0.94
C LEU A 26 1.20 -9.23 1.56
N SER A 27 0.70 -8.00 1.44
CA SER A 27 1.23 -6.81 2.11
C SER A 27 0.13 -6.15 2.95
N PRO A 28 0.44 -5.24 3.89
CA PRO A 28 -0.60 -4.56 4.68
C PRO A 28 -1.63 -3.85 3.81
N SER A 29 -1.18 -3.13 2.77
CA SER A 29 -2.06 -2.44 1.82
C SER A 29 -2.99 -3.39 1.08
N ARG A 30 -2.44 -4.47 0.51
CA ARG A 30 -3.22 -5.51 -0.18
C ARG A 30 -4.22 -6.20 0.73
N ALA A 31 -3.83 -6.51 1.96
CA ALA A 31 -4.74 -7.05 2.96
C ALA A 31 -5.87 -6.06 3.26
N GLY A 32 -5.53 -4.77 3.41
CA GLY A 32 -6.48 -3.67 3.56
C GLY A 32 -7.48 -3.58 2.41
N ASP A 33 -7.00 -3.60 1.16
CA ASP A 33 -7.83 -3.54 -0.04
C ASP A 33 -8.87 -4.67 -0.06
N PHE A 34 -8.46 -5.92 0.17
CA PHE A 34 -9.39 -7.05 0.17
C PHE A 34 -10.39 -6.98 1.32
N MET A 35 -9.94 -6.62 2.53
CA MET A 35 -10.82 -6.43 3.69
C MET A 35 -11.82 -5.28 3.45
N GLN A 36 -11.44 -4.25 2.71
CA GLN A 36 -12.32 -3.16 2.33
C GLN A 36 -13.33 -3.59 1.26
N CYS A 37 -12.85 -4.18 0.17
CA CYS A 37 -13.66 -4.65 -0.95
C CYS A 37 -12.87 -5.66 -1.80
N PRO A 38 -13.30 -6.93 -1.92
CA PRO A 38 -12.64 -7.90 -2.78
C PRO A 38 -12.50 -7.42 -4.24
N LEU A 39 -13.53 -6.76 -4.78
CA LEU A 39 -13.45 -6.21 -6.14
C LEU A 39 -12.40 -5.10 -6.29
N LEU A 40 -12.18 -4.27 -5.26
CA LEU A 40 -11.10 -3.28 -5.25
C LEU A 40 -9.73 -3.96 -5.28
N TYR A 41 -9.55 -5.02 -4.48
CA TYR A 41 -8.32 -5.81 -4.52
C TYR A 41 -8.06 -6.35 -5.92
N ARG A 42 -9.09 -6.92 -6.57
CA ARG A 42 -8.97 -7.42 -7.95
C ARG A 42 -8.50 -6.31 -8.89
N PHE A 43 -9.16 -5.15 -8.88
CA PHE A 43 -8.83 -4.02 -9.75
C PHE A 43 -7.39 -3.53 -9.57
N ARG A 44 -6.91 -3.43 -8.34
CA ARG A 44 -5.57 -2.92 -8.04
C ARG A 44 -4.47 -3.96 -8.22
N VAL A 45 -4.70 -5.21 -7.80
CA VAL A 45 -3.65 -6.23 -7.67
C VAL A 45 -3.58 -7.15 -8.88
N ILE A 46 -4.74 -7.52 -9.44
CA ILE A 46 -4.84 -8.49 -10.54
C ILE A 46 -4.96 -7.77 -11.87
N ASP A 47 -5.99 -6.93 -12.02
CA ASP A 47 -6.25 -6.20 -13.26
C ASP A 47 -5.26 -5.03 -13.45
N LYS A 48 -4.70 -4.52 -12.34
CA LYS A 48 -3.77 -3.38 -12.29
C LYS A 48 -4.31 -2.16 -13.05
N LEU A 49 -5.59 -1.86 -12.83
CA LEU A 49 -6.22 -0.69 -13.44
C LEU A 49 -5.49 0.58 -13.01
N PRO A 50 -5.28 1.54 -13.92
CA PRO A 50 -4.64 2.79 -13.58
C PRO A 50 -5.49 3.55 -12.55
N GLU A 51 -4.82 4.13 -11.56
CA GLU A 51 -5.40 5.01 -10.56
C GLU A 51 -4.84 6.41 -10.75
N LYS A 52 -5.67 7.42 -10.51
CA LYS A 52 -5.20 8.79 -10.62
C LYS A 52 -4.37 9.10 -9.38
N PRO A 53 -3.20 9.74 -9.51
CA PRO A 53 -2.54 10.25 -8.32
C PRO A 53 -3.50 11.22 -7.63
N SER A 54 -3.47 11.25 -6.30
CA SER A 54 -4.17 12.26 -5.52
C SER A 54 -3.14 13.19 -4.87
N GLU A 55 -3.50 14.45 -4.69
CA GLU A 55 -2.66 15.42 -3.97
C GLU A 55 -2.30 14.91 -2.57
N ALA A 56 -3.24 14.27 -1.87
CA ALA A 56 -3.04 13.75 -0.52
C ALA A 56 -2.02 12.59 -0.47
N ALA A 57 -2.16 11.60 -1.36
CA ALA A 57 -1.23 10.48 -1.42
C ALA A 57 0.17 10.93 -1.86
N THR A 58 0.24 11.81 -2.85
CA THR A 58 1.51 12.37 -3.36
C THR A 58 2.24 13.16 -2.27
N ARG A 59 1.50 13.90 -1.45
CA ARG A 59 2.07 14.64 -0.31
C ARG A 59 2.59 13.69 0.76
N GLY A 60 1.89 12.59 1.00
CA GLY A 60 2.37 11.48 1.83
C GLY A 60 3.74 11.02 1.40
N THR A 61 3.88 10.62 0.14
CA THR A 61 5.15 10.17 -0.44
C THR A 61 6.26 11.21 -0.30
N LEU A 62 5.97 12.48 -0.62
CA LEU A 62 6.94 13.57 -0.51
C LEU A 62 7.42 13.77 0.94
N VAL A 63 6.50 13.79 1.91
CA VAL A 63 6.82 13.95 3.32
C VAL A 63 7.65 12.77 3.84
N HIS A 64 7.32 11.52 3.47
CA HIS A 64 8.10 10.35 3.85
C HIS A 64 9.53 10.43 3.31
N ALA A 65 9.70 10.76 2.03
CA ALA A 65 11.01 10.92 1.42
C ALA A 65 11.86 12.01 2.09
N VAL A 66 11.24 13.12 2.53
CA VAL A 66 11.94 14.18 3.27
C VAL A 66 12.37 13.69 4.66
N LEU A 67 11.47 13.04 5.41
CA LEU A 67 11.78 12.52 6.74
C LEU A 67 12.82 11.41 6.69
N GLU A 68 12.77 10.55 5.67
CA GLU A 68 13.83 9.59 5.36
C GLU A 68 15.15 10.36 5.15
N ARG A 69 15.24 11.20 4.11
CA ARG A 69 16.48 11.88 3.71
C ARG A 69 17.10 12.76 4.80
N LEU A 70 16.30 13.29 5.72
CA LEU A 70 16.78 14.10 6.84
C LEU A 70 17.82 13.36 7.69
N PHE A 71 17.65 12.04 7.89
CA PHE A 71 18.57 11.24 8.70
C PHE A 71 19.94 10.99 8.05
N ASP A 72 20.12 11.34 6.77
CA ASP A 72 21.45 11.32 6.12
C ASP A 72 22.37 12.43 6.66
N ALA A 73 21.81 13.48 7.26
CA ALA A 73 22.59 14.53 7.90
C ALA A 73 23.06 14.09 9.30
N PRO A 74 24.22 14.59 9.78
CA PRO A 74 24.64 14.42 11.16
C PRO A 74 23.56 14.88 12.15
N ALA A 75 23.46 14.22 13.30
CA ALA A 75 22.40 14.46 14.28
C ALA A 75 22.20 15.94 14.63
N THR A 76 23.29 16.70 14.83
CA THR A 76 23.26 18.14 15.17
C THR A 76 22.76 19.04 14.05
N GLU A 77 22.73 18.57 12.81
CA GLU A 77 22.28 19.32 11.63
C GLU A 77 20.83 19.03 11.25
N ARG A 78 20.20 18.04 11.88
CA ARG A 78 18.80 17.64 11.65
C ARG A 78 17.85 18.67 12.26
N THR A 79 17.68 19.79 11.57
CA THR A 79 16.89 20.96 12.01
C THR A 79 15.66 21.17 11.11
N VAL A 80 14.66 21.92 11.60
CA VAL A 80 13.48 22.28 10.79
C VAL A 80 13.88 22.97 9.48
N PRO A 81 14.76 24.00 9.46
CA PRO A 81 15.18 24.62 8.20
C PRO A 81 15.84 23.64 7.23
N ARG A 82 16.67 22.72 7.75
CA ARG A 82 17.29 21.68 6.93
C ARG A 82 16.24 20.76 6.31
N ALA A 83 15.29 20.28 7.10
CA ALA A 83 14.23 19.40 6.61
C ALA A 83 13.37 20.07 5.53
N LYS A 84 12.96 21.32 5.74
CA LYS A 84 12.22 22.11 4.72
C LYS A 84 13.03 22.29 3.44
N SER A 85 14.34 22.53 3.55
CA SER A 85 15.22 22.68 2.37
C SER A 85 15.32 21.43 1.49
N LEU A 86 14.93 20.25 2.00
CA LEU A 86 14.93 19.00 1.22
C LEU A 86 13.72 18.89 0.29
N ILE A 87 12.62 19.62 0.57
CA ILE A 87 11.35 19.47 -0.14
C ILE A 87 11.47 19.71 -1.65
N PRO A 88 12.09 20.80 -2.14
CA PRO A 88 12.20 21.03 -3.58
C PRO A 88 12.90 19.87 -4.31
N ALA A 89 14.04 19.42 -3.76
CA ALA A 89 14.81 18.33 -4.37
C ALA A 89 14.07 16.99 -4.31
N GLN A 90 13.32 16.70 -3.25
CA GLN A 90 12.49 15.49 -3.19
C GLN A 90 11.28 15.58 -4.12
N TRP A 91 10.70 16.77 -4.31
CA TRP A 91 9.63 16.99 -5.27
C TRP A 91 10.10 16.76 -6.71
N ASP A 92 11.27 17.28 -7.08
CA ASP A 92 11.84 17.03 -8.40
C ASP A 92 12.10 15.54 -8.66
N ARG A 93 12.69 14.82 -7.69
CA ARG A 93 12.84 13.35 -7.77
C ARG A 93 11.52 12.61 -7.91
N LEU A 94 10.48 13.06 -7.20
CA LEU A 94 9.16 12.45 -7.29
C LEU A 94 8.56 12.64 -8.68
N ARG A 95 8.72 13.83 -9.29
CA ARG A 95 8.29 14.10 -10.67
C ARG A 95 9.06 13.27 -11.70
N GLU A 96 10.35 13.07 -11.50
CA GLU A 96 11.18 12.23 -12.37
C GLU A 96 10.77 10.75 -12.31
N SER A 97 10.55 10.24 -11.09
CA SER A 97 10.18 8.83 -10.87
C SER A 97 8.72 8.53 -11.21
N ARG A 98 7.84 9.53 -11.11
CA ARG A 98 6.40 9.41 -11.33
C ARG A 98 5.85 10.60 -12.12
N PRO A 99 6.10 10.67 -13.44
CA PRO A 99 5.71 11.82 -14.26
C PRO A 99 4.21 12.15 -14.17
N GLU A 100 3.35 11.18 -13.88
CA GLU A 100 1.91 11.38 -13.74
C GLU A 100 1.53 12.33 -12.59
N VAL A 101 2.41 12.55 -11.61
CA VAL A 101 2.12 13.51 -10.51
C VAL A 101 2.17 14.97 -10.98
N VAL A 102 2.75 15.25 -12.15
CA VAL A 102 2.74 16.59 -12.75
C VAL A 102 1.33 16.98 -13.18
N GLU A 103 0.54 16.01 -13.64
CA GLU A 103 -0.85 16.22 -14.05
C GLU A 103 -1.74 16.71 -12.89
N LEU A 104 -1.32 16.48 -11.63
CA LEU A 104 -2.02 17.03 -10.47
C LEU A 104 -2.09 18.54 -10.48
N PHE A 105 -1.14 19.23 -11.13
CA PHE A 105 -0.99 20.69 -11.14
C PHE A 105 -1.01 21.29 -12.55
N ALA A 106 -1.52 20.54 -13.55
CA ALA A 106 -1.51 20.98 -14.95
C ALA A 106 -2.40 22.22 -15.22
N ASP A 107 -3.46 22.42 -14.43
CA ASP A 107 -4.37 23.56 -14.48
C ASP A 107 -3.96 24.73 -13.56
N ASP A 108 -2.70 24.77 -13.10
CA ASP A 108 -2.15 25.79 -12.20
C ASP A 108 -1.02 26.61 -12.87
N PRO A 109 -1.32 27.43 -13.90
CA PRO A 109 -0.30 28.13 -14.70
C PRO A 109 0.55 29.13 -13.90
N GLU A 110 0.00 29.67 -12.82
CA GLU A 110 0.70 30.60 -11.91
C GLU A 110 1.42 29.88 -10.76
N GLY A 111 1.18 28.58 -10.58
CA GLY A 111 1.84 27.75 -9.58
C GLY A 111 1.37 27.99 -8.14
N GLU A 112 0.27 28.72 -7.92
CA GLU A 112 -0.21 29.06 -6.59
C GLU A 112 -0.71 27.84 -5.81
N ARG A 113 -1.38 26.91 -6.49
CA ARG A 113 -1.89 25.69 -5.88
C ARG A 113 -0.75 24.75 -5.53
N LEU A 114 0.24 24.60 -6.41
CA LEU A 114 1.46 23.85 -6.15
C LEU A 114 2.23 24.44 -4.97
N ALA A 115 2.43 25.77 -4.94
CA ALA A 115 3.12 26.44 -3.84
C ALA A 115 2.42 26.22 -2.49
N ARG A 116 1.08 26.32 -2.45
CA ARG A 116 0.28 26.03 -1.26
C ARG A 116 0.45 24.58 -0.81
N TRP A 117 0.38 23.64 -1.75
CA TRP A 117 0.53 22.22 -1.48
C TRP A 117 1.93 21.86 -0.93
N LEU A 118 2.99 22.49 -1.46
CA LEU A 118 4.36 22.36 -0.94
C LEU A 118 4.47 22.95 0.48
N GLY A 119 3.85 24.12 0.73
CA GLY A 119 3.78 24.72 2.07
C GLY A 119 3.03 23.85 3.08
N GLU A 120 2.03 23.08 2.64
CA GLU A 120 1.38 22.09 3.50
C GLU A 120 2.32 20.91 3.82
N ALA A 121 3.14 20.46 2.88
CA ALA A 121 4.17 19.45 3.14
C ALA A 121 5.23 19.96 4.14
N GLU A 122 5.69 21.21 3.99
CA GLU A 122 6.57 21.88 4.96
C GLU A 122 5.98 21.89 6.37
N SER A 123 4.69 22.20 6.49
CA SER A 123 3.99 22.26 7.78
C SER A 123 3.90 20.88 8.44
N LEU A 124 3.74 19.81 7.67
CA LEU A 124 3.73 18.42 8.18
C LEU A 124 5.12 18.00 8.66
N VAL A 125 6.17 18.31 7.88
CA VAL A 125 7.55 18.03 8.24
C VAL A 125 7.96 18.81 9.49
N GLU A 126 7.60 20.09 9.59
CA GLU A 126 7.84 20.90 10.78
C GLU A 126 7.12 20.35 12.01
N ARG A 127 5.87 19.90 11.86
CA ARG A 127 5.12 19.30 12.98
C ARG A 127 5.79 18.07 13.55
N TRP A 128 6.51 17.28 12.74
CA TRP A 128 7.23 16.12 13.24
C TRP A 128 8.24 16.48 14.35
N PHE A 129 8.90 17.64 14.26
CA PHE A 129 9.86 18.11 15.26
C PHE A 129 9.23 18.45 16.62
N SER A 130 7.90 18.62 16.69
CA SER A 130 7.21 18.73 17.98
C SER A 130 6.85 17.38 18.59
N LEU A 131 6.98 16.29 17.84
CA LEU A 131 6.64 14.93 18.27
C LEU A 131 7.89 14.14 18.65
N GLU A 132 8.98 14.35 17.93
CA GLU A 132 10.25 13.67 18.15
C GLU A 132 11.44 14.64 18.00
N ASP A 133 12.52 14.35 18.72
CA ASP A 133 13.78 15.07 18.58
C ASP A 133 14.74 14.26 17.69
N PRO A 134 14.94 14.63 16.41
CA PRO A 134 15.80 13.89 15.49
C PRO A 134 17.27 13.88 15.88
N THR A 135 17.72 14.83 16.72
CA THR A 135 19.11 14.90 17.17
C THR A 135 19.46 13.78 18.16
N ARG A 136 18.42 13.12 18.70
CA ARG A 136 18.53 12.03 19.68
C ARG A 136 18.18 10.66 19.10
N LEU A 137 17.91 10.60 17.80
CA LEU A 137 17.49 9.39 17.11
C LEU A 137 18.56 8.99 16.11
N GLU A 138 18.94 7.72 16.11
CA GLU A 138 19.75 7.13 15.05
C GLU A 138 19.04 5.86 14.58
N PRO A 139 18.17 5.94 13.56
CA PRO A 139 17.44 4.79 13.06
C PRO A 139 18.40 3.71 12.58
N ALA A 140 18.10 2.47 12.94
CA ALA A 140 18.89 1.33 12.46
C ALA A 140 18.62 1.07 10.98
N GLU A 141 17.38 1.27 10.54
CA GLU A 141 16.94 1.14 9.15
C GLU A 141 15.88 2.18 8.82
N ARG A 142 15.83 2.62 7.56
CA ARG A 142 14.79 3.47 6.98
C ARG A 142 14.31 2.85 5.66
N GLU A 143 13.02 2.99 5.36
CA GLU A 143 12.39 2.37 4.17
C GLU A 143 12.77 0.87 4.03
N LEU A 144 12.75 0.16 5.17
CA LEU A 144 13.22 -1.22 5.24
C LEU A 144 12.24 -2.15 4.52
N PHE A 145 12.66 -2.67 3.37
CA PHE A 145 11.96 -3.80 2.75
C PHE A 145 12.09 -5.04 3.63
N VAL A 146 10.94 -5.59 4.02
CA VAL A 146 10.85 -6.83 4.80
C VAL A 146 10.06 -7.87 4.04
N GLU A 147 10.53 -9.11 4.10
CA GLU A 147 9.85 -10.28 3.56
C GLU A 147 10.04 -11.46 4.50
N ALA A 148 8.95 -12.16 4.82
CA ALA A 148 8.97 -13.40 5.57
C ALA A 148 8.01 -14.41 4.95
N ARG A 149 8.40 -15.69 4.97
CA ARG A 149 7.52 -16.80 4.57
C ARG A 149 7.04 -17.50 5.84
N LEU A 150 5.72 -17.62 5.98
CA LEU A 150 5.09 -18.38 7.06
C LEU A 150 5.16 -19.88 6.78
N ASP A 151 4.90 -20.70 7.81
CA ASP A 151 4.94 -22.16 7.71
C ASP A 151 3.93 -22.71 6.68
N SER A 152 2.82 -22.01 6.46
CA SER A 152 1.84 -22.32 5.41
C SER A 152 2.38 -22.13 3.98
N GLY A 153 3.57 -21.54 3.83
CA GLY A 153 4.13 -21.10 2.56
C GLY A 153 3.71 -19.69 2.13
N LEU A 154 2.76 -19.05 2.84
CA LEU A 154 2.35 -17.66 2.58
C LEU A 154 3.53 -16.71 2.76
N LYS A 155 3.81 -15.93 1.72
CA LYS A 155 4.80 -14.85 1.74
C LYS A 155 4.15 -13.54 2.17
N LEU A 156 4.64 -12.98 3.27
CA LEU A 156 4.30 -11.64 3.74
C LEU A 156 5.43 -10.68 3.37
N ARG A 157 5.10 -9.50 2.84
CA ARG A 157 6.09 -8.48 2.52
C ARG A 157 5.58 -7.06 2.72
N GLY A 158 6.49 -6.11 2.89
CA GLY A 158 6.17 -4.69 2.93
C GLY A 158 7.40 -3.82 3.15
N ILE A 159 7.17 -2.53 3.37
CA ILE A 159 8.21 -1.54 3.59
C ILE A 159 7.88 -0.84 4.91
N ILE A 160 8.85 -0.84 5.82
CA ILE A 160 8.72 -0.17 7.12
C ILE A 160 9.43 1.17 7.01
N ASP A 161 8.73 2.27 7.27
CA ASP A 161 9.28 3.63 7.15
C ASP A 161 10.56 3.80 8.00
N ARG A 162 10.52 3.36 9.28
CA ARG A 162 11.66 3.49 10.18
C ARG A 162 11.70 2.39 11.24
N VAL A 163 12.90 1.85 11.49
CA VAL A 163 13.18 0.93 12.59
C VAL A 163 14.26 1.53 13.49
N ASP A 164 13.92 1.70 14.77
CA ASP A 164 14.87 2.12 15.79
C ASP A 164 15.27 0.91 16.64
N VAL A 165 16.55 0.83 17.02
CA VAL A 165 17.07 -0.19 17.94
C VAL A 165 17.78 0.53 19.08
N ALA A 166 17.28 0.33 20.31
CA ALA A 166 17.91 0.89 21.49
C ALA A 166 19.27 0.20 21.78
N PRO A 167 20.19 0.83 22.53
CA PRO A 167 21.42 0.17 22.97
C PRO A 167 21.20 -1.14 23.75
N THR A 168 20.03 -1.29 24.38
CA THR A 168 19.56 -2.50 25.06
C THR A 168 19.11 -3.62 24.11
N GLY A 169 19.03 -3.35 22.80
CA GLY A 169 18.54 -4.26 21.77
C GLY A 169 17.03 -4.20 21.54
N GLU A 170 16.30 -3.37 22.29
CA GLU A 170 14.85 -3.22 22.13
C GLU A 170 14.51 -2.54 20.79
N VAL A 171 13.62 -3.17 20.01
CA VAL A 171 13.23 -2.71 18.67
C VAL A 171 11.95 -1.89 18.73
N ARG A 172 11.93 -0.73 18.07
CA ARG A 172 10.72 0.07 17.80
C ARG A 172 10.49 0.20 16.31
N ILE A 173 9.29 -0.15 15.85
CA ILE A 173 8.84 0.07 14.47
C ILE A 173 8.03 1.36 14.44
N VAL A 174 8.35 2.26 13.50
CA VAL A 174 7.68 3.54 13.32
C VAL A 174 7.15 3.67 11.90
N ASP A 175 5.94 4.20 11.78
CA ASP A 175 5.25 4.49 10.51
C ASP A 175 4.67 5.91 10.59
N TYR A 176 4.94 6.73 9.58
CA TYR A 176 4.47 8.10 9.49
C TYR A 176 3.12 8.14 8.77
N LYS A 177 2.22 9.00 9.24
CA LYS A 177 0.93 9.25 8.61
C LYS A 177 0.74 10.75 8.44
N THR A 178 0.53 11.21 7.21
CA THR A 178 0.25 12.62 6.92
C THR A 178 -1.19 13.06 7.24
N GLY A 179 -2.08 12.08 7.46
CA GLY A 179 -3.46 12.32 7.92
C GLY A 179 -3.58 12.53 9.43
N LYS A 180 -4.82 12.73 9.88
CA LYS A 180 -5.16 12.84 11.31
C LYS A 180 -5.24 11.46 11.96
N ALA A 181 -4.96 11.40 13.25
CA ALA A 181 -5.19 10.19 14.04
C ALA A 181 -6.67 9.75 14.00
N PRO A 182 -6.95 8.45 13.90
CA PRO A 182 -8.31 7.94 14.02
C PRO A 182 -8.82 8.16 15.44
N ARG A 183 -10.15 8.25 15.58
CA ARG A 183 -10.78 8.18 16.92
C ARG A 183 -10.44 6.83 17.58
N PRO A 184 -10.40 6.75 18.92
CA PRO A 184 -10.02 5.53 19.63
C PRO A 184 -10.80 4.27 19.19
N GLU A 185 -12.09 4.41 18.91
CA GLU A 185 -12.97 3.33 18.42
C GLU A 185 -12.55 2.73 17.06
N TYR A 186 -11.74 3.44 16.25
CA TYR A 186 -11.23 2.98 14.96
C TYR A 186 -9.72 2.68 14.97
N ALA A 187 -9.07 2.74 16.14
CA ALA A 187 -7.62 2.55 16.24
C ALA A 187 -7.16 1.14 15.85
N GLU A 188 -8.03 0.12 15.99
CA GLU A 188 -7.69 -1.28 15.66
C GLU A 188 -7.26 -1.45 14.20
N GLY A 189 -7.94 -0.76 13.26
CA GLY A 189 -7.60 -0.80 11.84
C GLY A 189 -6.21 -0.24 11.55
N ALA A 190 -5.86 0.87 12.21
CA ALA A 190 -4.52 1.46 12.08
C ALA A 190 -3.44 0.55 12.70
N LEU A 191 -3.73 -0.06 13.85
CA LEU A 191 -2.81 -0.98 14.51
C LEU A 191 -2.62 -2.30 13.74
N PHE A 192 -3.55 -2.70 12.88
CA PHE A 192 -3.39 -3.90 12.06
C PHE A 192 -2.16 -3.83 11.15
N GLN A 193 -1.94 -2.71 10.45
CA GLN A 193 -0.75 -2.50 9.63
C GLN A 193 0.53 -2.64 10.47
N MET A 194 0.55 -2.05 11.66
CA MET A 194 1.71 -2.11 12.54
C MET A 194 1.97 -3.53 13.07
N LYS A 195 0.91 -4.25 13.48
CA LYS A 195 1.02 -5.64 13.94
C LYS A 195 1.44 -6.57 12.80
N PHE A 196 1.06 -6.28 11.55
CA PHE A 196 1.57 -6.98 10.38
C PHE A 196 3.09 -6.85 10.29
N TYR A 197 3.64 -5.63 10.36
CA TYR A 197 5.09 -5.43 10.30
C TYR A 197 5.80 -6.08 11.48
N ALA A 198 5.23 -6.01 12.68
CA ALA A 198 5.75 -6.68 13.85
C ALA A 198 5.84 -8.21 13.65
N LEU A 199 4.80 -8.81 13.06
CA LEU A 199 4.80 -10.22 12.70
C LEU A 199 5.89 -10.56 11.67
N VAL A 200 6.04 -9.76 10.61
CA VAL A 200 7.07 -10.00 9.59
C VAL A 200 8.47 -9.91 10.19
N VAL A 201 8.74 -8.89 11.01
CA VAL A 201 10.02 -8.73 11.71
C VAL A 201 10.27 -9.89 12.65
N TRP A 202 9.26 -10.33 13.40
CA TRP A 202 9.40 -11.47 14.31
C TRP A 202 9.72 -12.76 13.57
N ARG A 203 9.03 -13.05 12.46
CA ARG A 203 9.29 -14.25 11.64
C ARG A 203 10.63 -14.19 10.90
N LEU A 204 11.06 -13.00 10.49
CA LEU A 204 12.33 -12.81 9.78
C LEU A 204 13.55 -12.84 10.71
N LYS A 205 13.47 -12.16 11.86
CA LYS A 205 14.62 -11.89 12.74
C LYS A 205 14.55 -12.63 14.08
N GLY A 206 13.46 -13.31 14.41
CA GLY A 206 13.25 -13.97 15.70
C GLY A 206 13.02 -13.00 16.87
N VAL A 207 12.83 -11.71 16.60
CA VAL A 207 12.68 -10.65 17.62
C VAL A 207 11.30 -10.03 17.54
N VAL A 208 10.59 -9.99 18.66
CA VAL A 208 9.32 -9.27 18.78
C VAL A 208 9.64 -7.79 19.06
N PRO A 209 9.19 -6.84 18.22
CA PRO A 209 9.36 -5.43 18.51
C PRO A 209 8.74 -5.05 19.86
N ARG A 210 9.49 -4.29 20.66
CA ARG A 210 9.04 -3.84 21.99
C ARG A 210 7.92 -2.81 21.88
N ARG A 211 7.94 -2.00 20.81
CA ARG A 211 6.99 -0.92 20.55
C ARG A 211 6.69 -0.75 19.07
N LEU A 212 5.44 -0.49 18.77
CA LEU A 212 4.94 -0.01 17.48
C LEU A 212 4.48 1.43 17.66
N GLN A 213 4.81 2.30 16.72
CA GLN A 213 4.51 3.73 16.81
C GLN A 213 3.97 4.25 15.48
N LEU A 214 2.79 4.85 15.51
CA LEU A 214 2.22 5.60 14.41
C LEU A 214 2.32 7.09 14.73
N VAL A 215 2.98 7.85 13.86
CA VAL A 215 3.18 9.28 14.03
C VAL A 215 2.26 10.03 13.06
N TYR A 216 1.18 10.60 13.59
CA TYR A 216 0.16 11.31 12.81
C TYR A 216 0.53 12.77 12.65
N LEU A 217 1.26 13.07 11.59
CA LEU A 217 1.70 14.42 11.24
C LEU A 217 0.54 15.34 10.91
N GLY A 218 -0.63 14.84 10.51
CA GLY A 218 -1.79 15.70 10.21
C GLY A 218 -2.46 16.29 11.45
N SER A 219 -2.33 15.63 12.60
CA SER A 219 -2.93 16.08 13.88
C SER A 219 -1.92 16.37 14.99
N GLY A 220 -0.67 15.92 14.84
CA GLY A 220 0.35 16.04 15.89
C GLY A 220 0.21 15.00 17.00
N ASP A 221 -0.38 13.84 16.70
CA ASP A 221 -0.57 12.76 17.67
C ASP A 221 0.42 11.62 17.43
N VAL A 222 0.77 10.92 18.51
CA VAL A 222 1.53 9.68 18.46
C VAL A 222 0.70 8.57 19.09
N LEU A 223 0.40 7.53 18.30
CA LEU A 223 -0.25 6.33 18.80
C LEU A 223 0.82 5.25 18.99
N THR A 224 0.87 4.65 20.19
CA THR A 224 1.80 3.57 20.50
C THR A 224 1.07 2.30 20.87
N TYR A 225 1.72 1.16 20.58
CA TYR A 225 1.25 -0.16 20.97
C TYR A 225 2.43 -1.07 21.25
N ASP A 226 2.42 -1.74 22.40
CA ASP A 226 3.46 -2.68 22.79
C ASP A 226 2.93 -4.12 22.55
N PRO A 227 3.39 -4.82 21.50
CA PRO A 227 2.76 -6.08 21.10
C PRO A 227 3.22 -7.26 21.94
N ALA A 228 2.27 -8.13 22.30
CA ALA A 228 2.56 -9.45 22.85
C ALA A 228 2.67 -10.50 21.73
N ILE A 229 3.38 -11.60 21.99
CA ILE A 229 3.44 -12.75 21.05
C ILE A 229 2.03 -13.21 20.64
N ALA A 230 1.11 -13.32 21.60
CA ALA A 230 -0.27 -13.72 21.35
C ALA A 230 -1.02 -12.76 20.41
N ASP A 231 -0.65 -11.47 20.34
CA ASP A 231 -1.19 -10.55 19.33
C ASP A 231 -0.75 -10.94 17.93
N LEU A 232 0.55 -11.21 17.77
CA LEU A 232 1.15 -11.51 16.47
C LEU A 232 0.63 -12.84 15.93
N GLU A 233 0.46 -13.84 16.80
CA GLU A 233 -0.16 -15.12 16.44
C GLU A 233 -1.63 -14.94 16.01
N ARG A 234 -2.40 -14.05 16.66
CA ARG A 234 -3.77 -13.72 16.22
C ARG A 234 -3.77 -13.07 14.84
N VAL A 235 -2.85 -12.14 14.61
CA VAL A 235 -2.71 -11.50 13.29
C VAL A 235 -2.32 -12.50 12.24
N GLU A 236 -1.40 -13.42 12.52
CA GLU A 236 -1.02 -14.50 11.62
C GLU A 236 -2.23 -15.36 11.22
N ARG A 237 -3.03 -15.82 12.19
CA ARG A 237 -4.27 -16.58 11.90
C ARG A 237 -5.24 -15.78 11.03
N LYS A 238 -5.41 -14.48 11.30
CA LYS A 238 -6.27 -13.61 10.48
C LYS A 238 -5.74 -13.47 9.05
N LEU A 239 -4.43 -13.34 8.87
CA LEU A 239 -3.79 -13.24 7.56
C LEU A 239 -3.89 -14.54 6.77
N LEU A 240 -3.76 -15.70 7.43
CA LEU A 240 -3.97 -16.99 6.80
C LEU A 240 -5.40 -17.13 6.29
N ALA A 241 -6.41 -16.83 7.12
CA ALA A 241 -7.82 -16.86 6.70
C ALA A 241 -8.11 -15.87 5.55
N LEU A 242 -7.54 -14.68 5.63
CA LEU A 242 -7.66 -13.68 4.55
C LEU A 242 -7.02 -14.17 3.26
N TRP A 243 -5.87 -14.84 3.34
CA TRP A 243 -5.18 -15.39 2.19
C TRP A 243 -5.96 -16.52 1.53
N GLU A 244 -6.56 -17.43 2.31
CA GLU A 244 -7.43 -18.46 1.76
C GLU A 244 -8.64 -17.86 1.01
N ALA A 245 -9.27 -16.83 1.56
CA ALA A 245 -10.35 -16.11 0.87
C ALA A 245 -9.87 -15.45 -0.44
N ILE A 246 -8.67 -14.86 -0.46
CA ILE A 246 -8.05 -14.31 -1.68
C ILE A 246 -7.80 -15.42 -2.71
N ARG A 247 -7.28 -16.57 -2.27
CA ARG A 247 -7.03 -17.72 -3.14
C ARG A 247 -8.32 -18.25 -3.74
N GLU A 248 -9.35 -18.44 -2.94
CA GLU A 248 -10.66 -18.91 -3.40
C GLU A 248 -11.27 -17.93 -4.43
N ALA A 249 -11.25 -16.62 -4.16
CA ALA A 249 -11.70 -15.62 -5.11
C ALA A 249 -10.86 -15.61 -6.40
N THR A 250 -9.56 -15.88 -6.28
CA THR A 250 -8.65 -15.98 -7.43
C THR A 250 -8.95 -17.21 -8.29
N GLU A 251 -9.16 -18.37 -7.66
CA GLU A 251 -9.42 -19.63 -8.35
C GLU A 251 -10.82 -19.68 -8.96
N THR A 252 -11.81 -19.05 -8.33
CA THR A 252 -13.21 -19.04 -8.79
C THR A 252 -13.56 -17.84 -9.67
N GLY A 253 -12.76 -16.77 -9.63
CA GLY A 253 -13.12 -15.49 -10.26
C GLY A 253 -14.26 -14.74 -9.56
N ASP A 254 -14.76 -15.20 -8.40
CA ASP A 254 -15.82 -14.53 -7.65
C ASP A 254 -15.25 -13.39 -6.80
N TRP A 255 -15.25 -12.19 -7.37
CA TRP A 255 -14.78 -10.97 -6.71
C TRP A 255 -15.94 -10.05 -6.37
N ARG A 256 -16.61 -10.33 -5.24
CA ARG A 256 -17.80 -9.57 -4.84
C ARG A 256 -17.46 -8.14 -4.43
N PRO A 257 -18.18 -7.13 -4.95
CA PRO A 257 -18.09 -5.78 -4.43
C PRO A 257 -18.60 -5.72 -2.98
N ARG A 258 -18.07 -4.76 -2.22
CA ARG A 258 -18.56 -4.45 -0.87
C ARG A 258 -18.83 -2.94 -0.78
N PRO A 259 -20.08 -2.50 -0.95
CA PRO A 259 -20.43 -1.09 -0.82
C PRO A 259 -20.09 -0.55 0.57
N THR A 260 -19.36 0.56 0.61
CA THR A 260 -19.06 1.31 1.85
C THR A 260 -19.11 2.80 1.56
N LYS A 261 -19.03 3.64 2.61
CA LYS A 261 -18.90 5.10 2.44
C LYS A 261 -17.65 5.50 1.65
N LEU A 262 -16.63 4.64 1.58
CA LEU A 262 -15.41 4.88 0.82
C LEU A 262 -15.59 4.70 -0.68
N CYS A 263 -16.69 4.11 -1.14
CA CYS A 263 -16.94 3.95 -2.57
C CYS A 263 -16.99 5.28 -3.32
N GLY A 264 -17.43 6.38 -2.67
CA GLY A 264 -17.41 7.72 -3.27
C GLY A 264 -16.00 8.26 -3.57
N TRP A 265 -14.97 7.63 -3.01
CA TRP A 265 -13.55 7.96 -3.21
C TRP A 265 -12.80 6.85 -3.97
N CYS A 266 -13.53 5.86 -4.52
CA CYS A 266 -12.93 4.79 -5.30
C CYS A 266 -12.75 5.23 -6.75
N ASP A 267 -11.52 5.14 -7.27
CA ASP A 267 -11.18 5.51 -8.66
C ASP A 267 -11.84 4.60 -9.71
N HIS A 268 -12.30 3.42 -9.30
CA HIS A 268 -12.83 2.39 -10.20
C HIS A 268 -14.37 2.39 -10.30
N GLN A 269 -15.05 3.46 -9.86
CA GLN A 269 -16.52 3.56 -9.95
C GLN A 269 -17.04 3.32 -11.37
N ALA A 270 -16.35 3.84 -12.40
CA ALA A 270 -16.76 3.71 -13.80
C ALA A 270 -16.86 2.26 -14.30
N VAL A 271 -16.14 1.32 -13.67
CA VAL A 271 -16.14 -0.11 -14.02
C VAL A 271 -16.74 -0.99 -12.92
N CYS A 272 -17.32 -0.39 -11.88
CA CYS A 272 -17.88 -1.11 -10.74
C CYS A 272 -19.38 -1.41 -10.96
N PRO A 273 -19.84 -2.67 -10.80
CA PRO A 273 -21.25 -3.05 -10.96
C PRO A 273 -22.21 -2.29 -10.04
N GLU A 274 -21.78 -1.94 -8.83
CA GLU A 274 -22.58 -1.16 -7.86
C GLU A 274 -22.94 0.25 -8.38
N PHE A 275 -22.24 0.72 -9.42
CA PHE A 275 -22.46 2.00 -10.08
C PHE A 275 -22.87 1.83 -11.55
N GLY A 276 -23.31 0.62 -11.94
CA GLY A 276 -23.70 0.30 -13.32
C GLY A 276 -22.53 0.09 -14.28
N GLY A 277 -21.29 0.11 -13.79
CA GLY A 277 -20.09 -0.19 -14.57
C GLY A 277 -19.90 -1.70 -14.82
N THR A 278 -19.08 -2.04 -15.81
CA THR A 278 -18.72 -3.44 -16.10
C THR A 278 -17.23 -3.66 -15.85
N PRO A 279 -16.84 -4.58 -14.94
CA PRO A 279 -15.44 -4.96 -14.76
C PRO A 279 -14.81 -5.45 -16.05
N PRO A 280 -13.50 -5.26 -16.27
CA PRO A 280 -12.80 -5.91 -17.37
C PRO A 280 -12.95 -7.44 -17.27
N PRO A 281 -12.74 -8.19 -18.37
CA PRO A 281 -12.65 -9.65 -18.31
C PRO A 281 -11.62 -10.10 -17.28
N TYR A 282 -11.95 -11.14 -16.50
CA TYR A 282 -11.02 -11.65 -15.49
C TYR A 282 -9.81 -12.32 -16.17
N PRO A 283 -8.57 -11.91 -15.87
CA PRO A 283 -7.43 -12.27 -16.70
C PRO A 283 -6.76 -13.59 -16.28
N LEU A 284 -7.23 -14.26 -15.23
CA LEU A 284 -6.66 -15.52 -14.73
C LEU A 284 -7.58 -16.72 -15.05
N PRO A 285 -7.02 -17.93 -15.21
CA PRO A 285 -7.83 -19.14 -15.36
C PRO A 285 -8.74 -19.36 -14.16
N VAL A 286 -10.02 -19.66 -14.43
CA VAL A 286 -11.02 -19.97 -13.41
C VAL A 286 -11.24 -21.48 -13.35
N ARG A 287 -11.29 -22.04 -12.14
CA ARG A 287 -11.66 -23.44 -11.90
C ARG A 287 -13.11 -23.64 -12.32
N ALA A 288 -13.35 -24.61 -13.19
CA ALA A 288 -14.71 -25.01 -13.52
C ALA A 288 -15.42 -25.48 -12.23
N PRO A 289 -16.69 -25.11 -11.99
CA PRO A 289 -17.43 -25.65 -10.87
C PRO A 289 -17.42 -27.17 -10.98
N GLU A 290 -17.04 -27.86 -9.90
CA GLU A 290 -17.10 -29.31 -9.88
C GLU A 290 -18.54 -29.71 -10.16
N SER A 291 -18.75 -30.41 -11.27
CA SER A 291 -20.03 -31.02 -11.55
C SER A 291 -20.25 -32.03 -10.44
N GLY A 292 -21.16 -31.70 -9.51
CA GLY A 292 -21.58 -32.60 -8.45
C GLY A 292 -22.13 -33.87 -9.08
N GLY A 293 -21.25 -34.86 -9.25
CA GLY A 293 -21.59 -36.22 -9.61
C GLY A 293 -22.43 -36.78 -8.49
N THR A 294 -23.74 -36.54 -8.58
CA THR A 294 -24.70 -37.33 -7.83
C THR A 294 -24.64 -38.69 -8.51
N GLU A 295 -23.79 -39.60 -8.01
CA GLU A 295 -23.96 -41.02 -8.28
C GLU A 295 -25.35 -41.39 -7.74
N GLN A 296 -26.36 -41.31 -8.60
CA GLN A 296 -27.63 -41.98 -8.38
C GLN A 296 -27.29 -43.46 -8.32
N GLY A 297 -27.18 -43.97 -7.09
CA GLY A 297 -27.10 -45.39 -6.82
C GLY A 297 -28.22 -46.08 -7.58
N ARG A 298 -27.84 -46.88 -8.58
CA ARG A 298 -28.73 -47.84 -9.22
C ARG A 298 -29.21 -48.79 -8.13
N MET A 299 -30.42 -48.57 -7.66
CA MET A 299 -31.22 -49.59 -6.99
C MET A 299 -31.54 -50.64 -8.05
N GLY A 300 -30.80 -51.75 -8.05
CA GLY A 300 -31.16 -52.93 -8.82
C GLY A 300 -32.31 -53.64 -8.11
N PRO A 301 -33.41 -53.99 -8.80
CA PRO A 301 -34.33 -55.00 -8.31
C PRO A 301 -33.86 -56.39 -8.77
N ASP A 302 -33.72 -57.26 -7.76
CA ASP A 302 -33.74 -58.74 -7.74
C ASP A 302 -32.78 -59.54 -8.65
#